data_AF-A0A5D3AVC2-F1
#
_entry.id   AF-A0A5D3AVC2-F1
#
_cell.length_a   1.000
_cell.length_b   1.000
_cell.length_c   1.000
_cell.angle_alpha   90.00
_cell.angle_beta   90.00
_cell.angle_gamma   90.00
#
_symmetry.space_group_name_H-M   'P 1'
#
loop_
_entity.id
_entity.type
_entity.pdbx_description
1 polymer ?
#
loop_
_entity_poly.entity_id
_entity_poly.type
_entity_poly.pdbx_seq_one_letter_code
_entity_poly.pdbx_strand_id
1 'polypeptide(L)'
;MSFLRPAHSQATFRAMGLGLGRRTLSTSRPMALRATSAKRDAMVSADETGGFKYIPGGPILKGTVNDATTFPSPSKSHGSYHWAFERILSAALIPVTVGAAVSSGSAYPIMDGILAISLIIHTHIGFDACVVDYVHPRKFPTLGPIAAWVLRAATGLTVWGVYEFNTNDVGLTELLRRVWHA
;
A
#
# COMPACT_ATOMS: atom_id res chain seq x y z
N MET A 1 -32.08 -57.04 -0.92
CA MET A 1 -32.16 -58.49 -0.60
C MET A 1 -30.74 -58.99 -0.46
N SER A 2 -30.25 -59.06 0.78
CA SER A 2 -30.17 -60.27 1.59
C SER A 2 -28.86 -61.02 1.35
N PHE A 3 -28.02 -60.91 2.38
CA PHE A 3 -26.97 -61.83 2.82
C PHE A 3 -27.00 -63.22 2.20
N LEU A 4 -25.80 -63.79 1.93
CA LEU A 4 -25.48 -65.17 2.26
C LEU A 4 -23.95 -65.38 2.26
N ARG A 5 -23.42 -65.64 3.46
CA ARG A 5 -22.16 -66.35 3.72
C ARG A 5 -22.38 -67.82 3.34
N PRO A 6 -21.33 -68.61 3.05
CA PRO A 6 -20.83 -69.48 4.12
C PRO A 6 -19.31 -69.75 4.07
N ALA A 7 -18.82 -70.18 5.21
CA ALA A 7 -17.50 -70.77 5.42
C ALA A 7 -17.65 -72.31 5.53
N HIS A 8 -16.68 -73.07 5.02
CA HIS A 8 -16.32 -74.42 5.48
C HIS A 8 -14.82 -74.60 5.14
N SER A 9 -13.88 -74.87 6.05
CA SER A 9 -13.74 -75.93 7.05
C SER A 9 -13.18 -77.24 6.48
N GLN A 10 -11.90 -77.45 6.81
CA GLN A 10 -11.28 -78.70 7.31
C GLN A 10 -10.42 -79.58 6.40
N ALA A 11 -9.33 -79.97 7.07
CA ALA A 11 -8.59 -81.23 7.05
C ALA A 11 -7.49 -81.45 5.99
N THR A 12 -6.22 -81.47 6.42
CA THR A 12 -5.43 -82.60 6.99
C THR A 12 -5.10 -83.68 5.95
N PHE A 13 -3.81 -83.84 5.59
CA PHE A 13 -2.97 -85.00 5.95
C PHE A 13 -1.64 -85.03 5.17
N ARG A 14 -0.55 -85.36 5.91
CA ARG A 14 0.65 -86.20 5.60
C ARG A 14 1.35 -86.04 4.24
N ALA A 15 2.65 -86.23 4.06
CA ALA A 15 3.75 -86.82 4.84
C ALA A 15 5.06 -86.44 4.10
N MET A 16 6.13 -86.16 4.83
CA MET A 16 7.38 -86.94 4.89
C MET A 16 8.19 -87.01 3.58
N GLY A 17 9.35 -86.36 3.59
CA GLY A 17 10.39 -86.50 2.57
C GLY A 17 11.65 -85.75 2.98
N LEU A 18 12.57 -86.45 3.64
CA LEU A 18 13.95 -85.99 3.85
C LEU A 18 14.64 -85.82 2.49
N GLY A 19 15.33 -84.70 2.31
CA GLY A 19 16.23 -84.48 1.18
C GLY A 19 17.05 -83.21 1.38
N LEU A 20 18.31 -83.38 1.78
CA LEU A 20 19.28 -82.31 1.94
C LEU A 20 19.42 -81.47 0.66
N GLY A 21 19.26 -80.16 0.78
CA GLY A 21 19.45 -79.22 -0.33
C GLY A 21 19.72 -77.81 0.18
N ARG A 22 20.97 -77.56 0.56
CA ARG A 22 21.50 -76.27 1.04
C ARG A 22 21.36 -75.21 -0.05
N ARG A 23 20.41 -74.28 0.06
CA ARG A 23 20.39 -72.99 -0.66
C ARG A 23 19.84 -71.88 0.23
N THR A 24 20.75 -71.14 0.86
CA THR A 24 20.47 -69.87 1.53
C THR A 24 20.22 -68.80 0.46
N LEU A 25 18.97 -68.51 0.12
CA LEU A 25 18.61 -67.31 -0.62
C LEU A 25 18.15 -66.25 0.38
N SER A 26 19.14 -65.60 1.01
CA SER A 26 18.93 -64.32 1.68
C SER A 26 18.96 -63.24 0.60
N THR A 27 17.79 -62.79 0.15
CA THR A 27 17.67 -61.59 -0.69
C THR A 27 17.21 -60.43 0.19
N SER A 28 18.07 -59.97 1.08
CA SER A 28 17.92 -58.63 1.65
C SER A 28 18.25 -57.63 0.53
N ARG A 29 17.23 -57.15 -0.17
CA ARG A 29 17.37 -55.93 -0.97
C ARG A 29 17.60 -54.77 0.02
N PRO A 30 18.76 -54.09 0.04
CA PRO A 30 18.83 -52.83 0.74
C PRO A 30 17.93 -51.85 0.00
N MET A 31 16.76 -51.56 0.56
CA MET A 31 15.98 -50.40 0.16
C MET A 31 16.80 -49.18 0.55
N ALA A 32 17.53 -48.61 -0.40
CA ALA A 32 18.14 -47.31 -0.23
C ALA A 32 17.01 -46.29 -0.10
N LEU A 33 16.59 -46.02 1.14
CA LEU A 33 15.91 -44.78 1.52
C LEU A 33 16.91 -43.67 1.23
N ARG A 34 16.95 -43.22 -0.03
CA ARG A 34 17.54 -41.95 -0.39
C ARG A 34 16.59 -40.92 0.19
N ALA A 35 16.77 -40.62 1.48
CA ALA A 35 16.20 -39.45 2.08
C ALA A 35 16.75 -38.28 1.26
N THR A 36 15.96 -37.83 0.29
CA THR A 36 16.05 -36.46 -0.18
C THR A 36 15.68 -35.65 1.05
N SER A 37 16.69 -35.36 1.88
CA SER A 37 16.58 -34.28 2.84
C SER A 37 16.21 -33.10 1.97
N ALA A 38 14.94 -32.67 2.05
CA ALA A 38 14.53 -31.43 1.44
C ALA A 38 15.53 -30.42 1.99
N LYS A 39 16.44 -29.96 1.13
CA LYS A 39 17.26 -28.80 1.45
C LYS A 39 16.20 -27.77 1.80
N ARG A 40 16.05 -27.47 3.10
CA ARG A 40 15.29 -26.31 3.53
C ARG A 40 15.97 -25.18 2.78
N ASP A 41 15.31 -24.69 1.74
CA ASP A 41 15.74 -23.49 1.03
C ASP A 41 16.15 -22.52 2.12
N ALA A 42 17.40 -22.05 2.04
CA ALA A 42 18.03 -21.28 3.09
C ALA A 42 17.00 -20.29 3.64
N MET A 43 16.57 -20.54 4.88
CA MET A 43 15.52 -19.78 5.53
C MET A 43 15.91 -18.32 5.38
N VAL A 44 15.18 -17.59 4.52
CA VAL A 44 15.48 -16.19 4.21
C VAL A 44 15.56 -15.49 5.56
N SER A 45 16.72 -14.89 5.85
CA SER A 45 17.00 -14.31 7.17
C SER A 45 15.83 -13.39 7.56
N ALA A 46 15.42 -13.43 8.83
CA ALA A 46 14.41 -12.52 9.36
C ALA A 46 14.78 -11.04 9.11
N ASP A 47 16.09 -10.76 9.00
CA ASP A 47 16.64 -9.45 8.66
C ASP A 47 16.43 -9.05 7.19
N GLU A 48 16.34 -10.03 6.27
CA GLU A 48 15.97 -9.81 4.86
C GLU A 48 14.46 -9.54 4.68
N THR A 49 13.63 -9.94 5.64
CA THR A 49 12.16 -9.94 5.54
C THR A 49 11.47 -8.91 6.43
N GLY A 50 12.14 -8.38 7.46
CA GLY A 50 11.53 -7.55 8.50
C GLY A 50 11.25 -6.09 8.14
N GLY A 51 11.76 -5.59 7.00
CA GLY A 51 11.71 -4.16 6.68
C GLY A 51 11.58 -3.82 5.21
N PHE A 52 11.40 -2.54 4.91
CA PHE A 52 11.43 -2.01 3.55
C PHE A 52 12.89 -1.86 3.09
N LYS A 53 13.55 -2.99 2.78
CA LYS A 53 14.94 -2.99 2.29
C LYS A 53 15.00 -2.33 0.92
N TYR A 54 15.78 -1.25 0.81
CA TYR A 54 16.00 -0.59 -0.47
C TYR A 54 16.89 -1.44 -1.37
N ILE A 55 16.42 -1.72 -2.59
CA ILE A 55 17.17 -2.43 -3.63
C ILE A 55 17.32 -1.49 -4.83
N PRO A 56 18.55 -1.17 -5.28
CA PRO A 56 18.76 -0.33 -6.46
C PRO A 56 18.08 -0.92 -7.70
N GLY A 57 17.14 -0.17 -8.30
CA GLY A 57 16.40 -0.61 -9.48
C GLY A 57 15.37 -1.73 -9.25
N GLY A 58 15.21 -2.20 -8.01
CA GLY A 58 14.28 -3.27 -7.63
C GLY A 58 13.07 -2.77 -6.84
N PRO A 59 12.01 -3.59 -6.72
CA PRO A 59 10.87 -3.28 -5.87
C PRO A 59 11.24 -3.34 -4.38
N ILE A 60 10.72 -2.41 -3.59
CA ILE A 60 10.85 -2.42 -2.12
C ILE A 60 9.68 -3.23 -1.55
N LEU A 61 9.96 -4.46 -1.15
CA LEU A 61 9.00 -5.44 -0.63
C LEU A 61 9.15 -5.57 0.89
N LYS A 62 8.06 -5.99 1.55
CA LYS A 62 8.11 -6.52 2.92
C LYS A 62 7.98 -8.03 2.81
N GLY A 63 8.91 -8.77 3.40
CA GLY A 63 8.95 -10.22 3.26
C GLY A 63 9.50 -10.69 1.92
N THR A 64 9.04 -11.85 1.47
CA THR A 64 9.39 -12.51 0.22
C THR A 64 8.35 -12.21 -0.88
N VAL A 65 8.67 -12.54 -2.13
CA VAL A 65 7.76 -12.36 -3.28
C VAL A 65 6.47 -13.18 -3.20
N ASN A 66 6.43 -14.22 -2.37
CA ASN A 66 5.26 -15.09 -2.20
C ASN A 66 4.39 -14.69 -1.00
N ASP A 67 4.82 -13.71 -0.21
CA ASP A 67 4.08 -13.28 0.97
C ASP A 67 2.92 -12.36 0.57
N ALA A 68 1.75 -12.60 1.18
CA ALA A 68 0.57 -11.79 0.92
C ALA A 68 0.79 -10.35 1.41
N THR A 69 0.51 -9.37 0.54
CA THR A 69 0.54 -7.97 0.94
C THR A 69 -0.57 -7.69 1.94
N THR A 70 -0.24 -6.99 3.03
CA THR A 70 -1.23 -6.55 3.99
C THR A 70 -1.92 -5.29 3.47
N PHE A 71 -3.25 -5.31 3.45
CA PHE A 71 -4.04 -4.12 3.14
C PHE A 71 -4.62 -3.55 4.43
N PRO A 72 -4.62 -2.21 4.60
CA PRO A 72 -5.37 -1.60 5.68
C PRO A 72 -6.86 -1.88 5.51
N SER A 73 -7.62 -1.76 6.60
CA SER A 73 -9.08 -1.88 6.53
C SER A 73 -9.65 -0.83 5.55
N PRO A 74 -10.58 -1.21 4.65
CA PRO A 74 -11.16 -0.27 3.71
C PRO A 74 -11.86 0.89 4.42
N SER A 75 -11.54 2.12 4.04
CA SER A 75 -12.26 3.32 4.48
C SER A 75 -12.62 4.19 3.29
N LYS A 76 -13.90 4.59 3.21
CA LYS A 76 -14.39 5.51 2.18
C LYS A 76 -13.77 6.90 2.30
N SER A 77 -13.39 7.32 3.51
CA SER A 77 -12.79 8.63 3.75
C SER A 77 -11.44 8.78 3.05
N HIS A 78 -10.64 7.71 2.98
CA HIS A 78 -9.33 7.70 2.33
C HIS A 78 -9.37 7.41 0.82
N GLY A 79 -10.55 7.04 0.30
CA GLY A 79 -10.73 6.72 -1.12
C GLY A 79 -11.79 7.62 -1.76
N SER A 80 -12.99 7.06 -1.91
CA SER A 80 -14.06 7.68 -2.70
C SER A 80 -14.47 9.08 -2.26
N TYR A 81 -14.53 9.36 -0.95
CA TYR A 81 -14.94 10.67 -0.46
C TYR A 81 -13.85 11.73 -0.68
N HIS A 82 -12.59 11.37 -0.42
CA HIS A 82 -11.46 12.25 -0.71
C HIS A 82 -11.40 12.62 -2.20
N TRP A 83 -11.50 11.61 -3.07
CA TRP A 83 -11.52 11.81 -4.52
C TRP A 83 -12.69 12.72 -4.95
N ALA A 84 -13.92 12.44 -4.49
CA ALA A 84 -15.08 13.23 -4.86
C ALA A 84 -14.94 14.69 -4.40
N PHE A 85 -14.46 14.91 -3.17
CA PHE A 85 -14.19 16.24 -2.64
C PHE A 85 -13.17 17.00 -3.49
N GLU A 86 -12.04 16.38 -3.82
CA GLU A 86 -11.03 17.00 -4.69
C GLU A 86 -11.62 17.45 -6.03
N ARG A 87 -12.41 16.58 -6.67
CA ARG A 87 -12.99 16.88 -7.99
C ARG A 87 -13.99 18.02 -7.90
N ILE A 88 -14.84 18.02 -6.88
CA ILE A 88 -15.83 19.10 -6.65
C ILE A 88 -15.11 20.41 -6.34
N LEU A 89 -14.11 20.42 -5.46
CA LEU A 89 -13.32 21.61 -5.13
C LEU A 89 -12.64 22.17 -6.40
N SER A 90 -12.03 21.31 -7.20
CA SER A 90 -11.36 21.70 -8.45
C SER A 90 -12.35 22.29 -9.47
N ALA A 91 -13.53 21.68 -9.61
CA ALA A 91 -14.58 22.19 -10.50
C ALA A 91 -15.14 23.53 -10.00
N ALA A 92 -15.34 23.67 -8.69
CA ALA A 92 -15.84 24.90 -8.06
C ALA A 92 -14.84 26.07 -8.16
N LEU A 93 -13.54 25.79 -8.19
CA LEU A 93 -12.51 26.82 -8.37
C LEU A 93 -12.63 27.55 -9.71
N ILE A 94 -13.22 26.94 -10.75
CA ILE A 94 -13.41 27.59 -12.06
C ILE A 94 -14.32 28.84 -11.93
N PRO A 95 -15.59 28.73 -11.51
CA PRO A 95 -16.44 29.92 -11.35
C PRO A 95 -15.95 30.84 -10.23
N VAL A 96 -15.33 30.34 -9.16
CA VAL A 96 -14.74 31.18 -8.10
C VAL A 96 -13.63 32.07 -8.65
N THR A 97 -12.74 31.52 -9.48
CA THR A 97 -11.66 32.30 -10.10
C THR A 97 -12.20 33.34 -11.07
N VAL A 98 -13.21 33.00 -11.88
CA VAL A 98 -13.88 33.96 -12.76
C VAL A 98 -14.53 35.09 -11.95
N GLY A 99 -15.26 34.74 -10.88
CA GLY A 99 -15.87 35.71 -9.98
C GLY A 99 -14.85 36.63 -9.31
N ALA A 100 -13.71 36.08 -8.90
CA ALA A 100 -12.61 36.84 -8.33
C ALA A 100 -11.93 37.77 -9.35
N ALA A 101 -11.79 37.35 -10.61
CA ALA A 101 -11.18 38.16 -11.66
C ALA A 101 -12.02 39.38 -12.08
N VAL A 102 -13.36 39.28 -11.99
CA VAL A 102 -14.27 40.39 -12.31
C VAL A 102 -14.66 41.24 -11.09
N SER A 103 -14.23 40.84 -9.89
CA SER A 103 -14.40 41.60 -8.66
C SER A 103 -13.07 42.24 -8.22
N SER A 104 -13.13 43.20 -7.31
CA SER A 104 -11.95 43.71 -6.58
C SER A 104 -12.04 43.26 -5.13
N GLY A 105 -10.94 42.78 -4.56
CA GLY A 105 -10.85 42.30 -3.19
C GLY A 105 -11.25 43.36 -2.16
N SER A 106 -10.95 44.63 -2.44
CA SER A 106 -11.36 45.76 -1.59
C SER A 106 -12.88 46.00 -1.57
N ALA A 107 -13.58 45.68 -2.66
CA ALA A 107 -15.03 45.82 -2.77
C ALA A 107 -15.78 44.56 -2.32
N TYR A 108 -15.15 43.38 -2.46
CA TYR A 108 -15.76 42.07 -2.18
C TYR A 108 -14.80 41.16 -1.38
N PRO A 109 -14.49 41.49 -0.11
CA PRO A 109 -13.52 40.74 0.69
C PRO A 109 -13.93 39.29 0.95
N ILE A 110 -15.24 38.99 0.93
CA ILE A 110 -15.75 37.62 1.06
C ILE A 110 -15.36 36.78 -0.16
N MET A 111 -15.45 37.32 -1.38
CA MET A 111 -15.05 36.59 -2.59
C MET A 111 -13.55 36.32 -2.60
N ASP A 112 -12.76 37.29 -2.14
CA ASP A 112 -11.31 37.15 -1.99
C ASP A 112 -10.93 36.09 -0.94
N GLY A 113 -11.67 36.02 0.17
CA GLY A 113 -11.54 34.98 1.18
C GLY A 113 -11.95 33.58 0.70
N ILE A 114 -13.04 33.47 -0.09
CA ILE A 114 -13.46 32.20 -0.69
C ILE A 114 -12.38 31.69 -1.66
N LEU A 115 -11.90 32.57 -2.55
CA LEU A 115 -10.81 32.23 -3.47
C LEU A 115 -9.57 31.76 -2.69
N ALA A 116 -9.15 32.52 -1.68
CA ALA A 116 -8.01 32.20 -0.82
C ALA A 116 -8.10 30.79 -0.23
N ILE A 117 -9.19 30.50 0.50
CA ILE A 117 -9.35 29.23 1.21
C ILE A 117 -9.43 28.06 0.21
N SER A 118 -10.24 28.20 -0.84
CA SER A 118 -10.37 27.16 -1.87
C SER A 118 -9.02 26.86 -2.54
N LEU A 119 -8.23 27.88 -2.86
CA LEU A 119 -6.92 27.73 -3.49
C LEU A 119 -5.92 27.05 -2.55
N ILE A 120 -5.88 27.44 -1.28
CA ILE A 120 -4.99 26.84 -0.28
C ILE A 120 -5.31 25.35 -0.11
N ILE A 121 -6.58 24.99 0.04
CA ILE A 121 -6.99 23.59 0.22
C ILE A 121 -6.65 22.76 -1.03
N HIS A 122 -6.97 23.27 -2.22
CA HIS A 122 -6.68 22.58 -3.48
C HIS A 122 -5.17 22.36 -3.67
N THR A 123 -4.37 23.38 -3.35
CA THR A 123 -2.91 23.32 -3.45
C THR A 123 -2.31 22.36 -2.43
N HIS A 124 -2.81 22.34 -1.19
CA HIS A 124 -2.36 21.40 -0.17
C HIS A 124 -2.56 19.95 -0.60
N ILE A 125 -3.76 19.61 -1.11
CA ILE A 125 -4.07 18.24 -1.55
C ILE A 125 -3.23 17.86 -2.80
N GLY A 126 -3.05 18.79 -3.73
CA GLY A 126 -2.20 18.57 -4.91
C GLY A 126 -0.74 18.28 -4.53
N PHE A 127 -0.18 19.05 -3.60
CA PHE A 127 1.18 18.80 -3.11
C PHE A 127 1.28 17.55 -2.24
N ASP A 128 0.26 17.21 -1.45
CA ASP A 128 0.25 15.97 -0.67
C ASP A 128 0.29 14.75 -1.60
N ALA A 129 -0.44 14.78 -2.73
CA ALA A 129 -0.35 13.76 -3.76
C ALA A 129 1.09 13.64 -4.34
N CYS A 130 1.75 14.77 -4.64
CA CYS A 130 3.14 14.75 -5.08
C CYS A 130 4.09 14.16 -4.02
N VAL A 131 3.89 14.47 -2.74
CA VAL A 131 4.70 13.93 -1.64
C VAL A 131 4.50 12.42 -1.51
N VAL A 132 3.26 11.94 -1.58
CA VAL A 132 2.92 10.51 -1.52
C VAL A 132 3.51 9.74 -2.70
N ASP A 133 3.48 10.31 -3.90
CA ASP A 133 3.96 9.62 -5.11
C ASP A 133 5.49 9.59 -5.19
N TYR A 134 6.16 10.71 -4.90
CA TYR A 134 7.60 10.85 -5.17
C TYR A 134 8.49 10.72 -3.94
N VAL A 135 7.98 11.04 -2.74
CA VAL A 135 8.77 11.08 -1.49
C VAL A 135 8.18 10.12 -0.44
N HIS A 136 7.63 9.00 -0.89
CA HIS A 136 6.96 8.06 0.01
C HIS A 136 7.90 7.51 1.12
N PRO A 137 7.45 7.42 2.40
CA PRO A 137 8.26 6.94 3.53
C PRO A 137 8.85 5.53 3.34
N ARG A 138 8.20 4.69 2.53
CA ARG A 138 8.70 3.37 2.14
C ARG A 138 10.07 3.42 1.45
N LYS A 139 10.31 4.45 0.63
CA LYS A 139 11.58 4.65 -0.08
C LYS A 139 12.48 5.64 0.67
N PHE A 140 11.87 6.66 1.26
CA PHE A 140 12.56 7.73 1.97
C PHE A 140 12.07 7.82 3.42
N PRO A 141 12.55 6.95 4.33
CA PRO A 141 12.03 6.85 5.70
C PRO A 141 12.23 8.12 6.53
N THR A 142 13.22 8.95 6.19
CA THR A 142 13.49 10.23 6.85
C THR A 142 12.85 11.40 6.10
N LEU A 143 13.11 11.53 4.79
CA LEU A 143 12.62 12.67 4.00
C LEU A 143 11.10 12.67 3.81
N GLY A 144 10.45 11.51 3.71
CA GLY A 144 9.00 11.44 3.52
C GLY A 144 8.21 12.11 4.66
N PRO A 145 8.44 11.70 5.93
CA PRO A 145 7.82 12.35 7.07
C PRO A 145 8.16 13.84 7.20
N ILE A 146 9.41 14.22 6.92
CA ILE A 146 9.83 15.63 6.94
C ILE A 146 9.05 16.43 5.90
N ALA A 147 8.99 15.96 4.65
CA ALA A 147 8.27 16.63 3.57
C ALA A 147 6.77 16.80 3.90
N ALA A 148 6.13 15.78 4.46
CA ALA A 148 4.73 15.87 4.89
C ALA A 148 4.51 16.93 5.99
N TRP A 149 5.43 17.04 6.96
CA TRP A 149 5.35 18.06 8.01
C TRP A 149 5.65 19.46 7.50
N VAL A 150 6.64 19.60 6.61
CA VAL A 150 6.95 20.87 5.94
C VAL A 150 5.75 21.36 5.15
N LEU A 151 5.08 20.48 4.39
CA LEU A 151 3.87 20.83 3.65
C LEU A 151 2.77 21.34 4.59
N ARG A 152 2.51 20.65 5.70
CA ARG A 152 1.52 21.09 6.70
C ARG A 152 1.87 22.44 7.33
N ALA A 153 3.13 22.65 7.68
CA ALA A 153 3.61 23.91 8.23
C ALA A 153 3.48 25.05 7.21
N ALA A 154 3.87 24.81 5.96
CA ALA A 154 3.74 25.78 4.87
C ALA A 154 2.27 26.14 4.61
N THR A 155 1.36 25.16 4.62
CA THR A 155 -0.08 25.42 4.51
C THR A 155 -0.59 26.26 5.67
N GLY A 156 -0.22 25.95 6.91
CA GLY A 156 -0.61 26.75 8.08
C GLY A 156 -0.09 28.20 8.00
N LEU A 157 1.17 28.38 7.60
CA LEU A 157 1.76 29.70 7.40
C LEU A 157 1.07 30.46 6.26
N THR A 158 0.70 29.77 5.18
CA THR A 158 -0.03 30.37 4.06
C THR A 158 -1.42 30.82 4.49
N VAL A 159 -2.14 30.02 5.29
CA VAL A 159 -3.44 30.41 5.85
C VAL A 159 -3.30 31.68 6.68
N TRP A 160 -2.31 31.74 7.58
CA TRP A 160 -2.07 32.95 8.37
C TRP A 160 -1.71 34.14 7.48
N GLY A 161 -0.72 34.02 6.61
CA GLY A 161 -0.27 35.12 5.76
C GLY A 161 -1.40 35.68 4.88
N VAL A 162 -2.23 34.80 4.29
CA VAL A 162 -3.38 35.23 3.49
C VAL A 162 -4.49 35.84 4.33
N TYR A 163 -4.74 35.32 5.55
CA TYR A 163 -5.68 35.94 6.47
C TYR A 163 -5.27 37.37 6.83
N GLU A 164 -3.99 37.59 7.17
CA GLU A 164 -3.47 38.92 7.44
C GLU A 164 -3.57 39.83 6.23
N PHE A 165 -3.22 39.31 5.05
CA PHE A 165 -3.26 40.08 3.82
C PHE A 165 -4.68 40.51 3.41
N ASN A 166 -5.68 39.67 3.65
CA ASN A 166 -7.07 39.98 3.33
C ASN A 166 -7.77 40.83 4.41
N THR A 167 -7.28 40.80 5.65
CA THR A 167 -7.93 41.50 6.78
C THR A 167 -7.28 42.85 7.07
N ASN A 168 -5.96 42.94 7.00
CA ASN A 168 -5.16 44.09 7.42
C ASN A 168 -4.40 44.75 6.26
N ASP A 169 -4.51 44.25 5.03
CA ASP A 169 -3.92 44.83 3.82
C ASP A 169 -4.96 44.89 2.68
N VAL A 170 -4.52 45.12 1.45
CA VAL A 170 -5.36 45.40 0.27
C VAL A 170 -6.15 44.20 -0.25
N GLY A 171 -5.79 42.97 0.12
CA GLY A 171 -6.38 41.73 -0.38
C GLY A 171 -5.72 41.18 -1.66
N LEU A 172 -5.86 39.87 -1.89
CA LEU A 172 -5.19 39.12 -2.95
C LEU A 172 -5.54 39.61 -4.35
N THR A 173 -6.82 39.71 -4.67
CA THR A 173 -7.28 40.13 -6.00
C THR A 173 -6.91 41.57 -6.32
N GLU A 174 -6.93 42.46 -5.33
CA GLU A 174 -6.50 43.85 -5.50
C GLU A 174 -4.98 43.96 -5.67
N LEU A 175 -4.19 43.16 -4.93
CA LEU A 175 -2.75 43.06 -5.17
C LEU A 175 -2.46 42.61 -6.61
N LEU A 176 -3.13 41.55 -7.08
CA LEU A 176 -2.93 41.06 -8.45
C LEU A 176 -3.24 42.14 -9.49
N ARG A 177 -4.32 42.91 -9.27
CA ARG A 177 -4.68 44.02 -10.14
C ARG A 177 -3.61 45.11 -10.17
N ARG A 178 -3.07 45.48 -9.01
CA ARG A 178 -2.02 46.50 -8.91
C ARG A 178 -0.72 46.05 -9.56
N VAL A 179 -0.32 44.80 -9.34
CA VAL A 179 0.89 44.20 -9.94
C VAL A 179 0.75 44.11 -11.47
N TRP A 180 -0.45 43.82 -11.98
CA TRP A 180 -0.67 43.71 -13.43
C TRP A 180 -0.55 45.05 -14.17
N HIS A 181 -0.83 46.15 -13.49
CA HIS A 181 -0.72 47.52 -14.04
C HIS A 181 0.55 48.25 -13.60
N ALA A 182 1.46 47.57 -12.89
CA ALA A 182 2.71 48.14 -12.40
C ALA A 182 3.76 48.31 -13.50
#